data_AF-A0A8G1ZNP1-F1
#
_entry.id   AF-A0A8G1ZNP1-F1
#
_cell.length_a   1.000
_cell.length_b   1.000
_cell.length_c   1.000
_cell.angle_alpha   90.00
_cell.angle_beta   90.00
_cell.angle_gamma   90.00
#
_symmetry.space_group_name_H-M   'P 1'
#
loop_
_entity.id
_entity.type
_entity.pdbx_description
1 polymer ?
#
loop_
_entity_poly.entity_id
_entity_poly.type
_entity_poly.pdbx_seq_one_letter_code
_entity_poly.pdbx_strand_id
1 'polypeptide(L)'
;MRRYPGGLFGVAGVIYGVYAVVGAGALFAGWYAQRDTIDRLFDSSADGLPSSSELTAVVASFGLIWGTLMVLALVVNAAVAVACTTVTREAVLGRPARFGQVLRSVKRFPAVLGIQLLSGLIVAIPVALMALFMVLTMVALLSRGDAGPWLVLMPFLFLGVAALAVWLGIRLALATPAAVFEGQRPVGALRRSVRLVRDNWWRTFGLLLLAALMAMGLSLALQILTGAFQSPADSLVVDNTDTGWFGSAEVRALLADILVGSVIGLLVGSVVQIVGMTLTHLTAALVYVDLRIRKEGLADALIGEVGQGAPGPQAPPATGQGG
;
A
#
# COMPACT_ATOMS: atom_id res chain seq x y z
N MET A 1 -19.57 -8.41 -15.11
CA MET A 1 -18.22 -8.50 -14.50
C MET A 1 -17.31 -9.59 -15.10
N ARG A 2 -17.80 -10.62 -15.82
CA ARG A 2 -16.98 -11.68 -16.44
C ARG A 2 -16.12 -11.28 -17.67
N ARG A 3 -16.22 -10.04 -18.17
CA ARG A 3 -15.80 -9.75 -19.56
C ARG A 3 -14.36 -9.24 -19.73
N TYR A 4 -13.67 -8.71 -18.71
CA TYR A 4 -12.30 -8.13 -18.88
C TYR A 4 -11.36 -8.23 -17.64
N PRO A 5 -11.11 -9.41 -17.04
CA PRO A 5 -10.17 -9.52 -15.92
C PRO A 5 -8.72 -9.19 -16.34
N GLY A 6 -8.29 -9.60 -17.54
CA GLY A 6 -6.88 -9.50 -17.96
C GLY A 6 -6.33 -8.08 -18.10
N GLY A 7 -7.17 -7.09 -18.44
CA GLY A 7 -6.71 -5.71 -18.63
C GLY A 7 -6.29 -5.01 -17.32
N LEU A 8 -7.00 -5.27 -16.23
CA LEU A 8 -6.71 -4.67 -14.92
C LEU A 8 -5.45 -5.30 -14.29
N PHE A 9 -5.37 -6.63 -14.29
CA PHE A 9 -4.20 -7.34 -13.77
C PHE A 9 -2.95 -7.08 -14.62
N GLY A 10 -3.10 -6.88 -15.94
CA GLY A 10 -1.99 -6.49 -16.80
C GLY A 10 -1.42 -5.11 -16.45
N VAL A 11 -2.30 -4.10 -16.25
CA VAL A 11 -1.84 -2.76 -15.86
C VAL A 11 -1.25 -2.75 -14.45
N ALA A 12 -1.90 -3.40 -13.49
CA ALA A 12 -1.36 -3.54 -12.15
C ALA A 12 0.00 -4.26 -12.17
N GLY A 13 0.11 -5.34 -12.95
CA GLY A 13 1.35 -6.08 -13.15
C GLY A 13 2.48 -5.23 -13.73
N VAL A 14 2.20 -4.37 -14.70
CA VAL A 14 3.21 -3.42 -15.23
C VAL A 14 3.65 -2.44 -14.15
N ILE A 15 2.72 -1.84 -13.40
CA ILE A 15 3.05 -0.86 -12.36
C ILE A 15 3.90 -1.50 -11.25
N TYR A 16 3.51 -2.69 -10.77
CA TYR A 16 4.27 -3.41 -9.75
C TYR A 16 5.55 -4.05 -10.27
N GLY A 17 5.63 -4.37 -11.56
CA GLY A 17 6.86 -4.78 -12.22
C GLY A 17 7.89 -3.66 -12.24
N VAL A 18 7.47 -2.43 -12.58
CA VAL A 18 8.33 -1.24 -12.49
C VAL A 18 8.76 -1.00 -11.04
N TYR A 19 7.84 -1.13 -10.07
CA TYR A 19 8.17 -1.05 -8.64
C TYR A 19 9.25 -2.06 -8.24
N ALA A 20 9.08 -3.32 -8.63
CA ALA A 20 10.00 -4.40 -8.33
C ALA A 20 11.39 -4.15 -8.92
N VAL A 21 11.47 -3.72 -10.18
CA VAL A 21 12.75 -3.43 -10.86
C VAL A 21 13.45 -2.22 -10.23
N VAL A 22 12.73 -1.12 -10.01
CA VAL A 22 13.31 0.09 -9.40
C VAL A 22 13.72 -0.17 -7.95
N GLY A 23 12.90 -0.89 -7.18
CA GLY A 23 13.21 -1.25 -5.80
C GLY A 23 14.40 -2.20 -5.70
N ALA A 24 14.48 -3.23 -6.55
CA ALA A 24 15.65 -4.12 -6.62
C ALA A 24 16.91 -3.36 -7.03
N GLY A 25 16.80 -2.44 -7.99
CA GLY A 25 17.89 -1.55 -8.40
C GLY A 25 18.36 -0.63 -7.26
N ALA A 26 17.44 -0.08 -6.46
CA ALA A 26 17.77 0.75 -5.30
C ALA A 26 18.48 -0.05 -4.20
N LEU A 27 18.01 -1.28 -3.92
CA LEU A 27 18.68 -2.18 -2.98
C LEU A 27 20.08 -2.57 -3.47
N PHE A 28 20.24 -2.86 -4.77
CA PHE A 28 21.52 -3.20 -5.38
C PHE A 28 22.49 -2.02 -5.36
N ALA A 29 22.04 -0.82 -5.73
CA ALA A 29 22.84 0.40 -5.68
C ALA A 29 23.27 0.72 -4.25
N GLY A 30 22.36 0.55 -3.28
CA GLY A 30 22.66 0.70 -1.85
C GLY A 30 23.74 -0.27 -1.37
N TRP A 31 23.61 -1.56 -1.71
CA TRP A 31 24.63 -2.55 -1.40
C TRP A 31 25.98 -2.23 -2.05
N TYR A 32 25.98 -1.86 -3.33
CA TYR A 32 27.20 -1.50 -4.04
C TYR A 32 27.93 -0.31 -3.42
N ALA A 33 27.19 0.73 -3.01
CA ALA A 33 27.74 1.91 -2.35
C ALA A 33 28.29 1.61 -0.95
N GLN A 34 27.68 0.64 -0.25
CA GLN A 34 28.00 0.32 1.13
C GLN A 34 29.09 -0.75 1.26
N ARG A 35 29.34 -1.55 0.22
CA ARG A 35 30.23 -2.72 0.28
C ARG A 35 31.63 -2.37 0.82
N ASP A 36 32.23 -1.28 0.36
CA ASP A 36 33.61 -0.91 0.71
C ASP A 36 33.69 -0.43 2.18
N THR A 37 32.59 0.16 2.69
CA THR A 37 32.48 0.57 4.10
C THR A 37 32.24 -0.65 4.99
N ILE A 38 31.40 -1.59 4.54
CA ILE A 38 31.19 -2.88 5.19
C ILE A 38 32.54 -3.62 5.28
N ASP A 39 33.30 -3.71 4.18
CA ASP A 39 34.58 -4.40 4.15
C ASP A 39 35.59 -3.82 5.16
N ARG A 40 35.62 -2.49 5.35
CA ARG A 40 36.48 -1.84 6.35
C ARG A 40 36.02 -2.02 7.79
N LEU A 41 34.71 -2.01 8.04
CA LEU A 41 34.14 -2.20 9.38
C LEU A 41 34.39 -3.62 9.92
N PHE A 42 34.62 -4.59 9.03
CA PHE A 42 34.79 -5.99 9.38
C PHE A 42 36.21 -6.53 9.17
N ASP A 43 37.16 -5.71 8.70
CA ASP A 43 38.57 -6.10 8.69
C ASP A 43 39.16 -5.96 10.10
N SER A 44 39.41 -7.07 10.77
CA SER A 44 39.90 -7.14 12.16
C SER A 44 41.36 -6.69 12.32
N SER A 45 41.97 -6.16 11.27
CA SER A 45 43.27 -5.49 11.27
C SER A 45 43.18 -3.97 11.51
N ALA A 46 41.97 -3.41 11.55
CA ALA A 46 41.75 -2.00 11.86
C ALA A 46 41.68 -1.80 13.39
N ASP A 47 42.80 -1.38 13.99
CA ASP A 47 42.83 -0.87 15.36
C ASP A 47 41.97 0.39 15.49
N GLY A 48 40.68 0.24 15.82
CA GLY A 48 39.80 1.37 16.15
C GLY A 48 38.31 1.02 16.14
N LEU A 49 37.58 1.51 17.15
CA LEU A 49 36.12 1.57 17.09
C LEU A 49 35.69 2.34 15.82
N PRO A 50 34.62 1.92 15.13
CA PRO A 50 34.16 2.57 13.91
C PRO A 50 33.95 4.06 14.14
N SER A 51 34.47 4.88 13.22
CA SER A 51 34.38 6.33 13.35
C SER A 51 32.91 6.75 13.34
N SER A 52 32.57 7.77 14.13
CA SER A 52 31.20 8.33 14.14
C SER A 52 30.74 8.77 12.75
N SER A 53 31.67 9.19 11.89
CA SER A 53 31.44 9.47 10.46
C SER A 53 30.98 8.25 9.67
N GLU A 54 31.59 7.08 9.85
CA GLU A 54 31.21 5.85 9.13
C GLU A 54 29.84 5.35 9.59
N LEU A 55 29.56 5.38 10.89
CA LEU A 55 28.24 5.07 11.44
C LEU A 55 27.16 6.01 10.88
N THR A 56 27.43 7.32 10.82
CA THR A 56 26.48 8.27 10.22
C THR A 56 26.28 8.05 8.74
N ALA A 57 27.32 7.64 7.99
CA ALA A 57 27.21 7.33 6.58
C ALA A 57 26.37 6.08 6.32
N VAL A 58 26.53 5.03 7.13
CA VAL A 58 25.71 3.81 7.06
C VAL A 58 24.24 4.13 7.33
N VAL A 59 23.97 4.88 8.40
CA VAL A 59 22.61 5.28 8.78
C VAL A 59 21.99 6.18 7.71
N ALA A 60 22.75 7.11 7.14
CA ALA A 60 22.28 7.98 6.07
C ALA A 60 21.95 7.18 4.80
N SER A 61 22.83 6.27 4.37
CA SER A 61 22.59 5.38 3.22
C SER A 61 21.36 4.52 3.43
N PHE A 62 21.21 3.90 4.60
CA PHE A 62 20.02 3.11 4.93
C PHE A 62 18.75 3.96 4.89
N GLY A 63 18.79 5.16 5.48
CA GLY A 63 17.68 6.12 5.46
C GLY A 63 17.30 6.55 4.04
N LEU A 64 18.27 6.76 3.16
CA LEU A 64 18.04 7.13 1.75
C LEU A 64 17.41 5.97 0.96
N ILE A 65 17.90 4.74 1.13
CA ILE A 65 17.33 3.55 0.49
C ILE A 65 15.89 3.36 0.95
N TRP A 66 15.66 3.38 2.26
CA TRP A 66 14.33 3.18 2.84
C TRP A 66 13.38 4.30 2.44
N GLY A 67 13.84 5.56 2.45
CA GLY A 67 13.08 6.71 1.98
C GLY A 67 12.70 6.60 0.51
N THR A 68 13.62 6.14 -0.35
CA THR A 68 13.37 5.90 -1.77
C THR A 68 12.30 4.83 -1.97
N LEU A 69 12.41 3.70 -1.26
CA LEU A 69 11.42 2.63 -1.32
C LEU A 69 10.04 3.08 -0.83
N MET A 70 9.99 3.91 0.22
CA MET A 70 8.74 4.49 0.75
C MET A 70 8.07 5.42 -0.27
N VAL A 71 8.82 6.33 -0.89
CA VAL A 71 8.29 7.23 -1.92
C VAL A 71 7.79 6.42 -3.12
N LEU A 72 8.55 5.42 -3.54
CA LEU A 72 8.17 4.55 -4.65
C LEU A 72 6.89 3.75 -4.33
N ALA A 73 6.78 3.18 -3.13
CA ALA A 73 5.59 2.46 -2.69
C ALA A 73 4.35 3.37 -2.65
N LEU A 74 4.49 4.61 -2.20
CA LEU A 74 3.41 5.60 -2.20
C LEU A 74 2.92 5.90 -3.63
N VAL A 75 3.85 6.16 -4.56
CA VAL A 75 3.55 6.45 -5.97
C VAL A 75 2.82 5.28 -6.62
N VAL A 76 3.33 4.06 -6.41
CA VAL A 76 2.76 2.83 -6.96
C VAL A 76 1.36 2.57 -6.42
N ASN A 77 1.17 2.71 -5.11
CA ASN A 77 -0.14 2.57 -4.49
C ASN A 77 -1.15 3.59 -5.08
N ALA A 78 -0.76 4.86 -5.22
CA ALA A 78 -1.61 5.88 -5.83
C ALA A 78 -1.97 5.56 -7.30
N ALA A 79 -1.01 5.07 -8.08
CA ALA A 79 -1.22 4.69 -9.48
C ALA A 79 -2.20 3.51 -9.61
N VAL A 80 -2.05 2.48 -8.77
CA VAL A 80 -2.95 1.32 -8.70
C VAL A 80 -4.35 1.75 -8.28
N ALA A 81 -4.46 2.64 -7.30
CA ALA A 81 -5.75 3.16 -6.85
C ALA A 81 -6.51 3.90 -7.96
N VAL A 82 -5.82 4.74 -8.74
CA VAL A 82 -6.37 5.42 -9.93
C VAL A 82 -6.82 4.40 -10.99
N ALA A 83 -5.98 3.41 -11.30
CA ALA A 83 -6.25 2.40 -12.30
C ALA A 83 -7.48 1.55 -11.93
N CYS A 84 -7.52 1.01 -10.70
CA CYS A 84 -8.63 0.19 -10.20
C CYS A 84 -9.95 0.96 -10.24
N THR A 85 -9.94 2.20 -9.76
CA THR A 85 -11.16 3.01 -9.70
C THR A 85 -11.67 3.40 -11.09
N THR A 86 -10.76 3.69 -12.04
CA THR A 86 -11.13 3.96 -13.44
C THR A 86 -11.78 2.72 -14.07
N VAL A 87 -11.19 1.55 -13.88
CA VAL A 87 -11.74 0.29 -14.42
C VAL A 87 -13.09 -0.02 -13.81
N THR A 88 -13.29 0.19 -12.50
CA THR A 88 -14.62 0.02 -11.88
C THR A 88 -15.64 0.97 -12.49
N ARG A 89 -15.28 2.23 -12.73
CA ARG A 89 -16.16 3.21 -13.37
C ARG A 89 -16.59 2.76 -14.77
N GLU A 90 -15.64 2.33 -15.60
CA GLU A 90 -15.94 1.88 -16.97
C GLU A 90 -16.74 0.58 -16.99
N ALA A 91 -16.45 -0.36 -16.08
CA ALA A 91 -17.20 -1.59 -15.92
C ALA A 91 -18.67 -1.34 -15.52
N VAL A 92 -18.93 -0.36 -14.66
CA VAL A 92 -20.29 0.04 -14.27
C VAL A 92 -21.03 0.73 -15.43
N LEU A 93 -20.31 1.49 -16.26
CA LEU A 93 -20.86 2.17 -17.45
C LEU A 93 -20.96 1.25 -18.69
N GLY A 94 -20.63 -0.05 -18.56
CA GLY A 94 -20.71 -1.02 -19.66
C GLY A 94 -19.67 -0.83 -20.78
N ARG A 95 -18.65 0.01 -20.57
CA ARG A 95 -17.61 0.31 -21.58
C ARG A 95 -16.40 -0.62 -21.39
N PRO A 96 -15.75 -1.09 -22.49
CA PRO A 96 -14.55 -1.92 -22.37
C PRO A 96 -13.39 -1.08 -21.85
N ALA A 97 -12.77 -1.51 -20.74
CA ALA A 97 -11.59 -0.86 -20.19
C ALA A 97 -10.37 -1.12 -21.10
N ARG A 98 -9.93 -0.10 -21.84
CA ARG A 98 -8.76 -0.17 -22.75
C ARG A 98 -7.53 0.49 -22.12
N PHE A 99 -6.34 -0.02 -22.46
CA PHE A 99 -5.04 0.47 -21.97
C PHE A 99 -4.85 2.00 -22.14
N GLY A 100 -5.35 2.56 -23.25
CA GLY A 100 -5.29 4.01 -23.52
C GLY A 100 -6.17 4.88 -22.61
N GLN A 101 -7.19 4.31 -21.97
CA GLN A 101 -8.00 5.03 -20.97
C GLN A 101 -7.27 5.12 -19.63
N VAL A 102 -6.54 4.07 -19.23
CA VAL A 102 -5.72 4.09 -18.02
C VAL A 102 -4.60 5.12 -18.13
N LEU A 103 -3.97 5.24 -19.31
CA LEU A 103 -2.97 6.29 -19.56
C LEU A 103 -3.58 7.70 -19.46
N ARG A 104 -4.85 7.87 -19.83
CA ARG A 104 -5.58 9.14 -19.68
C ARG A 104 -5.91 9.46 -18.23
N SER A 105 -6.02 8.44 -17.37
CA SER A 105 -6.23 8.57 -15.94
C SER A 105 -5.01 9.11 -15.18
N VAL A 106 -3.82 9.16 -15.81
CA VAL A 106 -2.61 9.82 -15.24
C VAL A 106 -2.90 11.29 -14.88
N LYS A 107 -3.80 11.98 -15.61
CA LYS A 107 -4.21 13.36 -15.27
C LYS A 107 -4.85 13.49 -13.87
N ARG A 108 -5.37 12.39 -13.32
CA ARG A 108 -5.99 12.34 -11.98
C ARG A 108 -5.03 11.87 -10.89
N PHE A 109 -3.85 11.41 -11.27
CA PHE A 109 -2.77 11.00 -10.36
C PHE A 109 -2.47 12.04 -9.27
N PRO A 110 -2.27 13.35 -9.56
CA PRO A 110 -1.94 14.31 -8.50
C PRO A 110 -3.08 14.51 -7.50
N ALA A 111 -4.34 14.40 -7.94
CA ALA A 111 -5.49 14.50 -7.04
C ALA A 111 -5.57 13.29 -6.09
N VAL A 112 -5.35 12.08 -6.61
CA VAL A 112 -5.33 10.85 -5.78
C VAL A 112 -4.10 10.81 -4.89
N LEU A 113 -2.94 11.23 -5.37
CA LEU A 113 -1.74 11.37 -4.56
C LEU A 113 -1.97 12.37 -3.42
N GLY A 114 -2.60 13.51 -3.70
CA GLY A 114 -2.98 14.48 -2.68
C GLY A 114 -3.97 13.93 -1.65
N ILE A 115 -4.90 13.08 -2.06
CA ILE A 115 -5.82 12.39 -1.14
C ILE A 115 -5.05 11.39 -0.28
N GLN A 116 -4.17 10.58 -0.87
CA GLN A 116 -3.38 9.59 -0.16
C GLN A 116 -2.40 10.22 0.84
N LEU A 117 -1.79 11.35 0.45
CA LEU A 117 -0.93 12.14 1.33
C LEU A 117 -1.74 12.76 2.47
N LEU A 118 -2.91 13.32 2.19
CA LEU A 118 -3.71 13.97 3.21
C LEU A 118 -4.36 12.96 4.16
N SER A 119 -4.88 11.84 3.66
CA SER A 119 -5.39 10.74 4.49
C SER A 119 -4.26 10.09 5.29
N GLY A 120 -3.11 9.88 4.65
CA GLY A 120 -1.88 9.40 5.27
C GLY A 120 -1.44 10.33 6.39
N LEU A 121 -1.41 11.64 6.19
CA LEU A 121 -1.03 12.62 7.20
C LEU A 121 -2.01 12.64 8.38
N ILE A 122 -3.32 12.58 8.11
CA ILE A 122 -4.35 12.53 9.16
C ILE A 122 -4.17 11.31 10.07
N VAL A 123 -3.80 10.15 9.51
CA VAL A 123 -3.54 8.92 10.28
C VAL A 123 -2.13 8.91 10.88
N ALA A 124 -1.14 9.49 10.19
CA ALA A 124 0.25 9.51 10.61
C ALA A 124 0.48 10.43 11.81
N ILE A 125 -0.24 11.55 11.93
CA ILE A 125 -0.10 12.47 13.09
C ILE A 125 -0.26 11.75 14.43
N PRO A 126 -1.38 11.06 14.73
CA PRO A 126 -1.54 10.38 16.02
C PRO A 126 -0.52 9.24 16.21
N VAL A 127 -0.14 8.55 15.13
CA VAL A 127 0.89 7.49 15.19
C VAL A 127 2.28 8.06 15.45
N ALA A 128 2.64 9.19 14.84
CA ALA A 128 3.91 9.86 15.04
C ALA A 128 4.02 10.44 16.45
N LEU A 129 2.94 11.01 16.98
CA LEU A 129 2.88 11.46 18.37
C LEU A 129 3.05 10.30 19.35
N MET A 130 2.42 9.14 19.07
CA MET A 130 2.63 7.92 19.82
C MET A 130 4.09 7.45 19.76
N ALA A 131 4.67 7.39 18.57
CA ALA A 131 6.05 6.95 18.38
C ALA A 131 7.03 7.89 19.10
N LEU A 132 6.82 9.20 19.02
CA LEU A 132 7.59 10.20 19.76
C LEU A 132 7.47 9.97 21.27
N PHE A 133 6.25 9.78 21.78
CA PHE A 133 6.02 9.47 23.18
C PHE A 133 6.77 8.19 23.60
N MET A 134 6.71 7.13 22.79
CA MET A 134 7.43 5.88 23.02
C MET A 134 8.95 6.09 23.09
N VAL A 135 9.53 6.81 22.14
CA VAL A 135 10.97 7.12 22.13
C VAL A 135 11.37 7.92 23.38
N LEU A 136 10.61 8.97 23.72
CA LEU A 136 10.89 9.78 24.91
C LEU A 136 10.85 8.95 26.19
N THR A 137 9.88 8.05 26.30
CA THR A 137 9.77 7.17 27.48
C THR A 137 10.88 6.11 27.53
N MET A 138 11.32 5.57 26.38
CA MET A 138 12.47 4.67 26.30
C MET A 138 13.77 5.37 26.70
N VAL A 139 14.01 6.59 26.21
CA VAL A 139 15.17 7.40 26.61
C VAL A 139 15.14 7.68 28.10
N ALA A 140 13.97 7.99 28.67
CA ALA A 140 13.82 8.21 30.10
C ALA A 140 14.12 6.94 30.92
N LEU A 141 13.63 5.77 30.47
CA LEU A 141 13.91 4.48 31.10
C LEU A 141 15.41 4.17 31.11
N LEU A 142 16.09 4.32 29.97
CA LEU A 142 17.51 4.04 29.84
C LEU A 142 18.38 5.04 30.63
N SER A 143 17.94 6.29 30.75
CA SER A 143 18.70 7.33 31.44
C SER A 143 18.54 7.29 32.96
N ARG A 144 17.36 6.88 33.47
CA ARG A 144 17.02 6.97 34.89
C ARG A 144 16.85 5.61 35.56
N GLY A 145 16.75 4.52 34.81
CA GLY A 145 16.50 3.17 35.34
C GLY A 145 15.08 2.96 35.88
N ASP A 146 14.24 4.00 35.90
CA ASP A 146 12.91 3.95 36.49
C ASP A 146 11.85 3.55 35.46
N ALA A 147 11.33 2.33 35.64
CA ALA A 147 10.12 1.82 35.01
C ALA A 147 8.88 2.53 35.61
N GLY A 148 8.62 3.76 35.20
CA GLY A 148 7.46 4.52 35.67
C GLY A 148 6.11 3.89 35.29
N PRO A 149 4.98 4.35 35.87
CA PRO A 149 3.64 3.83 35.62
C PRO A 149 3.21 3.81 34.14
N TRP A 150 3.89 4.61 33.30
CA TRP A 150 3.67 4.72 31.86
C TRP A 150 3.94 3.42 31.10
N LEU A 151 4.80 2.52 31.59
CA LEU A 151 5.04 1.21 30.93
C LEU A 151 3.80 0.33 30.93
N VAL A 152 3.01 0.37 32.01
CA VAL A 152 1.75 -0.37 32.11
C VAL A 152 0.66 0.28 31.25
N LEU A 153 0.69 1.60 31.10
CA LEU A 153 -0.28 2.37 30.29
C LEU A 153 0.01 2.31 28.79
N MET A 154 1.25 2.04 28.38
CA MET A 154 1.69 1.95 26.98
C MET A 154 0.84 1.04 26.10
N PRO A 155 0.59 -0.24 26.45
CA PRO A 155 -0.22 -1.12 25.60
C PRO A 155 -1.65 -0.60 25.40
N PHE A 156 -2.26 0.02 26.42
CA PHE A 156 -3.60 0.60 26.32
C PHE A 156 -3.63 1.83 25.40
N LEU A 157 -2.62 2.70 25.52
CA LEU A 157 -2.49 3.86 24.66
C LEU A 157 -2.28 3.41 23.20
N PHE A 158 -1.41 2.41 22.99
CA PHE A 158 -1.15 1.83 21.67
C PHE A 158 -2.44 1.30 21.04
N LEU A 159 -3.22 0.51 21.80
CA LEU A 159 -4.49 -0.02 21.34
C LEU A 159 -5.49 1.11 21.02
N GLY A 160 -5.53 2.18 21.82
CA GLY A 160 -6.36 3.36 21.58
C GLY A 160 -5.99 4.09 20.29
N VAL A 161 -4.71 4.32 20.03
CA VAL A 161 -4.23 4.94 18.79
C VAL A 161 -4.45 4.03 17.58
N ALA A 162 -4.25 2.71 17.73
CA ALA A 162 -4.54 1.74 16.68
C ALA A 162 -6.03 1.74 16.31
N ALA A 163 -6.93 1.73 17.31
CA ALA A 163 -8.37 1.81 17.09
C ALA A 163 -8.76 3.14 16.41
N LEU A 164 -8.16 4.26 16.82
CA LEU A 164 -8.37 5.56 16.19
C LEU A 164 -7.89 5.58 14.74
N ALA A 165 -6.72 5.00 14.46
CA ALA A 165 -6.15 4.90 13.12
C ALA A 165 -7.05 4.06 12.20
N VAL A 166 -7.55 2.92 12.68
CA VAL A 166 -8.51 2.08 11.95
C VAL A 166 -9.80 2.84 11.68
N TRP A 167 -10.35 3.52 12.69
CA TRP A 167 -11.57 4.30 12.56
C TRP A 167 -11.46 5.45 11.54
N LEU A 168 -10.35 6.19 11.57
CA LEU A 168 -10.04 7.22 10.57
C LEU A 168 -9.85 6.60 9.18
N GLY A 169 -9.09 5.50 9.09
CA GLY A 169 -8.83 4.79 7.84
C GLY A 169 -10.12 4.38 7.13
N ILE A 170 -11.07 3.77 7.86
CA ILE A 170 -12.37 3.35 7.30
C ILE A 170 -13.19 4.56 6.84
N ARG A 171 -13.20 5.65 7.60
CA ARG A 171 -13.92 6.88 7.22
C ARG A 171 -13.34 7.55 5.97
N LEU A 172 -12.05 7.36 5.69
CA LEU A 172 -11.37 7.94 4.54
C LEU A 172 -11.22 6.96 3.37
N ALA A 173 -11.56 5.68 3.55
CA ALA A 173 -11.39 4.62 2.54
C ALA A 173 -12.15 4.89 1.24
N LEU A 174 -13.26 5.64 1.28
CA LEU A 174 -14.06 5.97 0.10
C LEU A 174 -13.67 7.31 -0.56
N ALA A 175 -12.60 7.97 -0.11
CA ALA A 175 -12.17 9.25 -0.66
C ALA A 175 -11.64 9.12 -2.09
N THR A 176 -10.86 8.08 -2.37
CA THR A 176 -10.33 7.79 -3.71
C THR A 176 -11.44 7.54 -4.73
N PRO A 177 -12.44 6.66 -4.47
CA PRO A 177 -13.58 6.51 -5.37
C PRO A 177 -14.39 7.81 -5.50
N ALA A 178 -14.63 8.56 -4.43
CA ALA A 178 -15.32 9.84 -4.52
C ALA A 178 -14.61 10.83 -5.48
N ALA A 179 -13.29 10.96 -5.40
CA ALA A 179 -12.53 11.85 -6.28
C ALA A 179 -12.55 11.43 -7.75
N VAL A 180 -12.51 10.13 -8.03
CA VAL A 180 -12.50 9.62 -9.42
C VAL A 180 -13.91 9.62 -10.03
N PHE A 181 -14.94 9.27 -9.27
CA PHE A 181 -16.31 9.26 -9.77
C PHE A 181 -16.91 10.67 -9.88
N GLU A 182 -16.68 11.53 -8.88
CA GLU A 182 -17.27 12.87 -8.81
C GLU A 182 -16.32 14.00 -9.25
N GLY A 183 -15.05 13.71 -9.53
CA GLY A 183 -14.07 14.73 -9.95
C GLY A 183 -13.70 15.75 -8.86
N GLN A 184 -13.95 15.43 -7.59
CA GLN A 184 -13.75 16.35 -6.48
C GLN A 184 -12.27 16.60 -6.17
N ARG A 185 -11.98 17.79 -5.63
CA ARG A 185 -10.68 18.14 -5.03
C ARG A 185 -10.40 17.29 -3.79
N PRO A 186 -9.12 17.10 -3.38
CA PRO A 186 -8.75 16.18 -2.30
C PRO A 186 -9.53 16.36 -0.99
N VAL A 187 -9.65 17.60 -0.51
CA VAL A 187 -10.37 17.91 0.73
C VAL A 187 -11.89 17.66 0.59
N GLY A 188 -12.46 17.96 -0.57
CA GLY A 188 -13.88 17.72 -0.87
C GLY A 188 -14.21 16.21 -0.87
N ALA A 189 -13.33 15.42 -1.49
CA ALA A 189 -13.44 13.97 -1.53
C ALA A 189 -13.37 13.32 -0.13
N LEU A 190 -12.49 13.79 0.76
CA LEU A 190 -12.41 13.31 2.14
C LEU A 190 -13.70 13.61 2.93
N ARG A 191 -14.19 14.86 2.87
CA ARG A 191 -15.46 15.24 3.53
C ARG A 191 -16.65 14.44 3.01
N ARG A 192 -16.65 14.11 1.71
CA ARG A 192 -17.66 13.26 1.08
C ARG A 192 -17.59 11.83 1.61
N SER A 193 -16.39 11.24 1.66
CA SER A 193 -16.15 9.90 2.21
C SER A 193 -16.69 9.76 3.64
N VAL A 194 -16.34 10.71 4.51
CA VAL A 194 -16.79 10.71 5.91
C VAL A 194 -18.31 10.72 6.01
N ARG A 195 -19.00 11.54 5.20
CA ARG A 195 -20.47 11.60 5.19
C ARG A 195 -21.11 10.31 4.69
N LEU A 196 -20.53 9.66 3.67
CA LEU A 196 -21.06 8.40 3.15
C LEU A 196 -20.93 7.26 4.17
N VAL A 197 -19.77 7.14 4.81
CA VAL A 197 -19.41 6.03 5.72
C VAL A 197 -20.06 6.18 7.10
N ARG A 198 -20.42 7.40 7.53
CA ARG A 198 -20.93 7.69 8.89
C ARG A 198 -22.00 6.71 9.37
N ASP A 199 -23.02 6.44 8.55
CA ASP A 199 -24.17 5.62 8.96
C ASP A 199 -24.01 4.12 8.67
N ASN A 200 -22.97 3.73 7.91
CA ASN A 200 -22.76 2.34 7.47
C ASN A 200 -21.35 1.83 7.82
N TRP A 201 -20.75 2.41 8.87
CA TRP A 201 -19.35 2.21 9.23
C TRP A 201 -19.01 0.74 9.46
N TRP A 202 -19.84 0.00 10.19
CA TRP A 202 -19.62 -1.42 10.49
C TRP A 202 -19.63 -2.32 9.25
N ARG A 203 -20.54 -2.05 8.30
CA ARG A 203 -20.61 -2.81 7.06
C ARG A 203 -19.43 -2.50 6.15
N THR A 204 -19.01 -1.23 6.05
CA THR A 204 -17.80 -0.84 5.32
C THR A 204 -16.55 -1.44 5.96
N PHE A 205 -16.45 -1.40 7.29
CA PHE A 205 -15.37 -2.03 8.04
C PHE A 205 -15.29 -3.53 7.75
N GLY A 206 -16.39 -4.27 7.91
CA GLY A 206 -16.41 -5.72 7.70
C GLY A 206 -16.01 -6.13 6.28
N LEU A 207 -16.45 -5.39 5.26
CA LEU A 207 -16.08 -5.67 3.87
C LEU A 207 -14.60 -5.36 3.58
N LEU A 208 -14.08 -4.24 4.09
CA LEU A 208 -12.67 -3.90 3.94
C LEU A 208 -11.77 -4.85 4.77
N LEU A 209 -12.22 -5.25 5.96
CA LEU A 209 -11.55 -6.23 6.80
C LEU A 209 -11.49 -7.59 6.09
N LEU A 210 -12.58 -8.03 5.47
CA LEU A 210 -12.60 -9.29 4.70
C LEU A 210 -11.62 -9.23 3.51
N ALA A 211 -11.58 -8.11 2.78
CA ALA A 211 -10.60 -7.90 1.72
C ALA A 211 -9.15 -7.95 2.27
N ALA A 212 -8.91 -7.30 3.41
CA ALA A 212 -7.60 -7.30 4.07
C ALA A 212 -7.21 -8.70 4.57
N LEU A 213 -8.14 -9.47 5.14
CA LEU A 213 -7.89 -10.84 5.61
C LEU A 213 -7.58 -11.79 4.45
N MET A 214 -8.28 -11.66 3.31
CA MET A 214 -7.94 -12.41 2.10
C MET A 214 -6.54 -12.07 1.58
N ALA A 215 -6.18 -10.78 1.55
CA ALA A 215 -4.85 -10.34 1.17
C ALA A 215 -3.77 -10.84 2.15
N MET A 216 -4.06 -10.81 3.46
CA MET A 216 -3.18 -11.32 4.51
C MET A 216 -2.95 -12.83 4.38
N GLY A 217 -4.02 -13.61 4.13
CA GLY A 217 -3.92 -15.05 3.90
C GLY A 217 -3.05 -15.39 2.68
N LEU A 218 -3.23 -14.67 1.57
CA LEU A 218 -2.37 -14.81 0.38
C LEU A 218 -0.91 -14.45 0.69
N SER A 219 -0.70 -13.36 1.43
CA SER A 219 0.64 -12.94 1.86
C SER A 219 1.32 -13.99 2.72
N LEU A 220 0.59 -14.60 3.66
CA LEU A 220 1.12 -15.64 4.53
C LEU A 220 1.44 -16.92 3.75
N ALA A 221 0.54 -17.34 2.86
CA ALA A 221 0.77 -18.51 2.00
C ALA A 221 2.02 -18.35 1.13
N LEU A 222 2.20 -17.17 0.52
CA LEU A 222 3.38 -16.88 -0.29
C LEU A 222 4.64 -16.74 0.55
N GLN A 223 4.57 -16.13 1.75
CA GLN A 223 5.72 -16.08 2.66
C GLN A 223 6.16 -17.47 3.14
N ILE A 224 5.24 -18.39 3.44
CA ILE A 224 5.59 -19.77 3.80
C ILE A 224 6.27 -20.45 2.62
N LEU A 225 5.72 -20.29 1.41
CA LEU A 225 6.30 -20.86 0.20
C LEU A 225 7.72 -20.34 -0.03
N THR A 226 7.94 -19.04 0.10
CA THR A 226 9.25 -18.44 -0.19
C THR A 226 10.23 -18.55 0.96
N GLY A 227 9.75 -18.59 2.21
CA GLY A 227 10.55 -18.89 3.39
C GLY A 227 11.08 -20.32 3.36
N ALA A 228 10.38 -21.26 2.71
CA ALA A 228 10.90 -22.59 2.44
C ALA A 228 12.01 -22.62 1.36
N PHE A 229 12.07 -21.61 0.49
CA PHE A 229 13.12 -21.45 -0.54
C PHE A 229 14.26 -20.54 -0.10
N GLN A 230 14.09 -19.77 0.98
CA GLN A 230 15.19 -19.18 1.70
C GLN A 230 15.92 -20.35 2.35
N SER A 231 17.04 -20.75 1.74
CA SER A 231 17.98 -21.68 2.33
C SER A 231 18.14 -21.29 3.80
N PRO A 232 17.98 -22.21 4.78
CA PRO A 232 18.69 -22.03 6.04
C PRO A 232 20.17 -22.12 5.64
N ALA A 233 20.75 -21.01 5.19
CA ALA A 233 22.18 -20.91 4.92
C ALA A 233 22.84 -21.01 6.28
N ASP A 234 22.99 -22.25 6.71
CA ASP A 234 23.37 -22.73 8.02
C ASP A 234 22.57 -22.07 9.15
N SER A 235 21.88 -22.88 9.95
CA SER A 235 21.99 -22.66 11.39
C SER A 235 23.49 -22.65 11.68
N LEU A 236 24.11 -21.47 11.57
CA LEU A 236 25.53 -21.23 11.80
C LEU A 236 25.82 -21.90 13.12
N VAL A 237 26.46 -23.07 13.03
CA VAL A 237 27.08 -23.70 14.15
C VAL A 237 28.03 -22.63 14.66
N VAL A 238 27.65 -22.02 15.78
CA VAL A 238 28.52 -21.15 16.55
C VAL A 238 29.60 -22.08 17.11
N ASP A 239 30.61 -22.38 16.30
CA ASP A 239 31.85 -22.99 16.75
C ASP A 239 32.95 -21.93 16.79
N ASN A 240 32.69 -20.86 17.54
CA ASN A 240 33.72 -19.94 18.00
C ASN A 240 33.53 -19.77 19.50
N THR A 241 33.99 -20.77 20.23
CA THR A 241 33.81 -20.94 21.67
C THR A 241 34.55 -19.92 22.53
N ASP A 242 35.23 -18.90 21.98
CA ASP A 242 36.08 -18.03 22.82
C ASP A 242 35.99 -16.49 22.64
N THR A 243 35.17 -15.91 21.74
CA THR A 243 35.10 -14.43 21.63
C THR A 243 33.73 -13.79 21.42
N GLY A 244 32.65 -14.52 21.12
CA GLY A 244 31.30 -13.93 21.05
C GLY A 244 31.09 -12.87 19.96
N TRP A 245 32.05 -12.68 19.05
CA TRP A 245 31.98 -11.78 17.91
C TRP A 245 31.97 -12.59 16.61
N PHE A 246 31.14 -12.18 15.65
CA PHE A 246 31.01 -12.85 14.36
C PHE A 246 32.26 -12.68 13.51
N GLY A 247 32.70 -13.72 12.80
CA GLY A 247 33.83 -13.62 11.86
C GLY A 247 33.46 -12.77 10.64
N SER A 248 34.43 -12.05 10.07
CA SER A 248 34.22 -11.14 8.91
C SER A 248 33.65 -11.85 7.68
N ALA A 249 34.01 -13.12 7.47
CA ALA A 249 33.47 -13.97 6.40
C ALA A 249 32.01 -14.40 6.66
N GLU A 250 31.67 -14.72 7.91
CA GLU A 250 30.33 -15.16 8.34
C GLU A 250 29.31 -14.01 8.26
N VAL A 251 29.68 -12.82 8.74
CA VAL A 251 28.84 -11.62 8.63
C VAL A 251 28.61 -11.22 7.18
N ARG A 252 29.63 -11.34 6.32
CA ARG A 252 29.50 -11.04 4.90
C ARG A 252 28.55 -12.03 4.20
N ALA A 253 28.61 -13.30 4.55
CA ALA A 253 27.65 -14.30 4.08
C ALA A 253 26.23 -13.96 4.55
N LEU A 254 26.04 -13.57 5.82
CA LEU A 254 24.76 -13.13 6.36
C LEU A 254 24.20 -11.88 5.67
N LEU A 255 25.03 -10.85 5.43
CA LEU A 255 24.60 -9.63 4.73
C LEU A 255 24.24 -9.89 3.27
N ALA A 256 24.99 -10.75 2.59
CA ALA A 256 24.67 -11.19 1.24
C ALA A 256 23.35 -11.97 1.20
N ASP A 257 23.13 -12.87 2.17
CA ASP A 257 21.89 -13.65 2.29
C ASP A 257 20.69 -12.75 2.63
N ILE A 258 20.84 -11.79 3.55
CA ILE A 258 19.81 -10.78 3.86
C ILE A 258 19.47 -9.95 2.62
N LEU A 259 20.46 -9.56 1.80
CA LEU A 259 20.20 -8.83 0.57
C LEU A 259 19.42 -9.68 -0.43
N VAL A 260 19.86 -10.92 -0.67
CA VAL A 260 19.18 -11.85 -1.59
C VAL A 260 17.75 -12.12 -1.10
N GLY A 261 17.59 -12.41 0.18
CA GLY A 261 16.30 -12.59 0.84
C GLY A 261 15.40 -11.35 0.73
N SER A 262 15.96 -10.14 0.87
CA SER A 262 15.23 -8.89 0.73
C SER A 262 14.78 -8.63 -0.71
N VAL A 263 15.60 -8.95 -1.71
CA VAL A 263 15.24 -8.84 -3.13
C VAL A 263 14.15 -9.86 -3.48
N ILE A 264 14.30 -11.12 -3.08
CA ILE A 264 13.27 -12.15 -3.27
C ILE A 264 11.97 -11.74 -2.58
N GLY A 265 12.06 -11.28 -1.32
CA GLY A 265 10.93 -10.80 -0.55
C GLY A 265 10.23 -9.60 -1.22
N LEU A 266 10.99 -8.67 -1.81
CA LEU A 266 10.45 -7.55 -2.57
C LEU A 266 9.69 -8.03 -3.82
N LEU A 267 10.26 -8.97 -4.59
CA LEU A 267 9.64 -9.52 -5.79
C LEU A 267 8.35 -10.26 -5.46
N VAL A 268 8.40 -11.19 -4.50
CA VAL A 268 7.25 -11.96 -4.02
C VAL A 268 6.20 -11.02 -3.42
N GLY A 269 6.64 -10.08 -2.59
CA GLY A 269 5.79 -9.06 -1.99
C GLY A 269 5.08 -8.22 -3.05
N SER A 270 5.75 -7.87 -4.15
CA SER A 270 5.11 -7.14 -5.25
C SER A 270 3.94 -7.91 -5.85
N VAL A 271 4.04 -9.25 -5.98
CA VAL A 271 2.97 -10.11 -6.49
C VAL A 271 1.78 -10.13 -5.53
N VAL A 272 2.04 -10.28 -4.23
CA VAL A 272 1.00 -10.19 -3.19
C VAL A 272 0.29 -8.85 -3.26
N GLN A 273 1.05 -7.76 -3.39
CA GLN A 273 0.51 -6.39 -3.40
C GLN A 273 -0.35 -6.12 -4.65
N ILE A 274 -0.01 -6.69 -5.81
CA ILE A 274 -0.87 -6.65 -7.01
C ILE A 274 -2.27 -7.12 -6.65
N VAL A 275 -2.40 -8.31 -6.07
CA VAL A 275 -3.70 -8.93 -5.81
C VAL A 275 -4.39 -8.25 -4.62
N GLY A 276 -3.69 -8.09 -3.51
CA GLY A 276 -4.25 -7.57 -2.26
C GLY A 276 -4.71 -6.11 -2.37
N MET A 277 -3.88 -5.25 -2.95
CA MET A 277 -4.28 -3.84 -3.12
C MET A 277 -5.38 -3.70 -4.17
N THR A 278 -5.34 -4.45 -5.26
CA THR A 278 -6.41 -4.42 -6.28
C THR A 278 -7.74 -4.83 -5.66
N LEU A 279 -7.76 -5.93 -4.90
CA LEU A 279 -8.96 -6.39 -4.20
C LEU A 279 -9.52 -5.32 -3.25
N THR A 280 -8.64 -4.68 -2.48
CA THR A 280 -9.02 -3.63 -1.51
C THR A 280 -9.63 -2.42 -2.22
N HIS A 281 -8.98 -1.91 -3.26
CA HIS A 281 -9.47 -0.74 -4.01
C HIS A 281 -10.76 -1.04 -4.78
N LEU A 282 -10.89 -2.22 -5.37
CA LEU A 282 -12.12 -2.66 -6.02
C LEU A 282 -13.27 -2.77 -5.02
N THR A 283 -13.00 -3.34 -3.84
CA THR A 283 -14.00 -3.47 -2.78
C THR A 283 -14.47 -2.09 -2.33
N ALA A 284 -13.55 -1.16 -2.09
CA ALA A 284 -13.89 0.23 -1.76
C ALA A 284 -14.74 0.90 -2.86
N ALA A 285 -14.38 0.72 -4.13
CA ALA A 285 -15.14 1.27 -5.26
C ALA A 285 -16.54 0.66 -5.39
N LEU A 286 -16.70 -0.65 -5.17
CA LEU A 286 -18.00 -1.32 -5.19
C LEU A 286 -18.88 -0.88 -4.01
N VAL A 287 -18.32 -0.78 -2.80
CA VAL A 287 -19.03 -0.27 -1.62
C VAL A 287 -19.48 1.16 -1.84
N TYR A 288 -18.65 1.99 -2.48
CA TYR A 288 -19.03 3.34 -2.86
C TYR A 288 -20.24 3.37 -3.80
N VAL A 289 -20.25 2.53 -4.84
CA VAL A 289 -21.38 2.44 -5.78
C VAL A 289 -22.64 1.90 -5.10
N ASP A 290 -22.56 0.85 -4.27
CA ASP A 290 -23.70 0.32 -3.49
C ASP A 290 -24.31 1.40 -2.59
N LEU A 291 -23.47 2.16 -1.89
CA LEU A 291 -23.92 3.27 -1.03
C LEU A 291 -24.59 4.37 -1.83
N ARG A 292 -24.07 4.71 -3.02
CA ARG A 292 -24.66 5.74 -3.89
C ARG A 292 -25.99 5.30 -4.48
N ILE A 293 -26.13 4.04 -4.85
CA ILE A 293 -27.41 3.47 -5.30
C ILE A 293 -28.44 3.54 -4.17
N ARG A 294 -28.07 3.10 -2.96
CA ARG A 294 -28.99 3.03 -1.81
C ARG A 294 -29.37 4.39 -1.23
N LYS A 295 -28.41 5.33 -1.13
CA LYS A 295 -28.63 6.62 -0.47
C LYS A 295 -29.03 7.74 -1.44
N GLU A 296 -28.67 7.64 -2.71
CA GLU A 296 -28.77 8.77 -3.66
C GLU A 296 -29.57 8.43 -4.93
N GLY A 297 -30.20 7.26 -5.01
CA GLY A 297 -31.07 6.91 -6.13
C GLY A 297 -30.35 6.82 -7.48
N LEU A 298 -29.06 6.46 -7.48
CA LEU A 298 -28.26 6.36 -8.72
C LEU A 298 -28.92 5.44 -9.77
N ALA A 299 -29.69 4.44 -9.33
CA ALA A 299 -30.44 3.56 -10.20
C ALA A 299 -31.45 4.32 -11.08
N ASP A 300 -32.16 5.30 -10.52
CA ASP A 300 -33.16 6.08 -11.25
C ASP A 300 -32.51 6.99 -12.30
N ALA A 301 -31.36 7.57 -11.98
CA ALA A 301 -30.56 8.36 -12.92
C ALA A 301 -30.03 7.52 -14.10
N LEU A 302 -29.56 6.30 -13.82
CA LEU A 302 -29.09 5.36 -14.85
C LEU A 302 -30.24 4.87 -15.75
N ILE A 303 -31.42 4.60 -15.18
CA ILE A 303 -32.62 4.22 -15.94
C ILE A 303 -33.08 5.38 -16.84
N GLY A 304 -33.00 6.63 -16.36
CA GLY A 304 -33.31 7.82 -17.14
C GLY A 304 -32.40 8.02 -18.36
N GLU A 305 -31.08 7.83 -18.20
CA GLU A 305 -30.13 7.91 -19.34
C GLU A 305 -30.33 6.77 -20.36
N VAL A 306 -30.62 5.55 -19.91
CA VAL A 306 -30.91 4.41 -20.79
C VAL A 306 -32.23 4.60 -21.54
N GLY A 307 -33.23 5.19 -20.89
CA GLY A 307 -34.52 5.54 -21.51
C GLY A 307 -34.41 6.60 -22.60
N GLN A 308 -33.42 7.49 -22.54
CA GLN A 308 -33.15 8.50 -23.57
C GLN A 308 -32.32 7.98 -24.75
N GLY A 309 -31.65 6.83 -24.61
CA GLY A 309 -30.81 6.22 -25.65
C GLY A 309 -31.50 5.11 -26.47
N ALA A 310 -32.72 4.71 -26.12
CA ALA A 310 -33.48 3.73 -26.87
C ALA A 310 -34.19 4.41 -28.08
N PRO A 311 -34.05 3.90 -29.32
CA PRO A 311 -34.88 4.34 -30.43
C PRO A 311 -36.35 4.19 -30.00
N GLY A 312 -37.09 5.30 -30.03
CA GLY A 312 -38.52 5.27 -29.72
C GLY A 312 -39.25 4.24 -30.59
N PRO A 313 -40.38 3.68 -30.12
CA PRO A 313 -41.14 2.70 -30.88
C PRO A 313 -41.39 3.24 -32.30
N GLN A 314 -40.83 2.56 -33.31
CA GLN A 314 -41.14 2.92 -34.69
C GLN A 314 -42.63 2.69 -34.89
N ALA A 315 -43.37 3.77 -35.12
CA ALA A 315 -44.77 3.70 -35.44
C ALA A 315 -44.93 2.80 -36.68
N PRO A 316 -45.84 1.81 -36.65
CA PRO A 316 -46.06 0.95 -37.81
C PRO A 316 -46.44 1.81 -39.02
N PRO A 317 -45.95 1.47 -40.24
CA PRO A 317 -46.21 2.26 -41.43
C PRO A 317 -47.72 2.36 -41.64
N ALA A 318 -48.22 3.59 -41.74
CA ALA A 318 -49.60 3.86 -42.11
C ALA A 318 -49.82 3.32 -43.53
N THR A 319 -50.43 2.14 -43.64
CA THR A 319 -51.02 1.67 -44.88
C THR A 319 -52.18 2.62 -45.19
N GLY A 320 -51.90 3.62 -46.03
CA GLY A 320 -52.90 4.52 -46.57
C GLY A 320 -53.98 3.72 -47.29
N GLN A 321 -55.22 3.94 -46.87
CA GLN A 321 -56.38 3.73 -47.74
C GLN A 321 -56.29 4.74 -48.89
N GLY A 322 -56.38 4.26 -50.12
CA GLY A 322 -56.52 5.10 -51.29
C GLY A 322 -57.07 4.32 -52.47
N GLY A 323 -58.35 4.60 -52.78
CA GLY A 323 -58.94 4.64 -54.12
C GLY A 323 -59.01 3.36 -54.92
#